data_AF-A0A6C0DU09-F1
#
_entry.id   AF-A0A6C0DU09-F1
#
_cell.length_a   1.000
_cell.length_b   1.000
_cell.length_c   1.000
_cell.angle_alpha   90.00
_cell.angle_beta   90.00
_cell.angle_gamma   90.00
#
_symmetry.space_group_name_H-M   'P 1'
#
loop_
_entity.id
_entity.type
_entity.pdbx_description
1 polymer ?
#
loop_
_entity_poly.entity_id
_entity_poly.type
_entity_poly.pdbx_seq_one_letter_code
_entity_poly.pdbx_strand_id
1 'polypeptide(L)'
;MHSLYIDIKRMNLNYQNPDIKNFGYILLKNVLTEEELNFGLSCIQNDNKVNYSLMKQFIDTIFFPVIQKNDNTITKPNYVKFRFSNNNNSTDASTFHGDIYNHTNTELLPIFTCLCYFDNAQLEVIPGSHKYNNSGWSVDTYSKKVVLDVQRGDILVFHSNMHHRGVNYNKIGDRRLLQVFEVFPDEETFNQHFSKLVIVQSSKSFLMQNLINPVLYNLSKFPTIIDYATFCHYILMYNDLHYKIGMMDLAPWEKINKYVSYEPGRRVNIEDVNNKLEDLNVNILCNKNVYSRSYSNFYLYFYVLYWVVSLIILYIIKKTLFKGYNVRKLKFLKKIKIFFDLKI
;
A
#
# COMPACT_ATOMS: atom_id res chain seq x y z
N MET A 1 -9.49 13.08 28.45
CA MET A 1 -8.18 13.74 28.55
C MET A 1 -7.36 13.07 29.64
N HIS A 2 -6.64 12.00 29.29
CA HIS A 2 -5.48 11.50 30.04
C HIS A 2 -4.53 10.98 28.96
N SER A 3 -3.53 11.79 28.60
CA SER A 3 -2.45 11.34 27.72
C SER A 3 -1.54 10.46 28.55
N LEU A 4 -1.57 9.14 28.30
CA LEU A 4 -0.47 8.29 28.73
C LEU A 4 0.76 8.70 27.90
N TYR A 5 1.60 9.52 28.51
CA TYR A 5 2.97 9.76 28.07
C TYR A 5 3.74 8.46 28.34
N ILE A 6 3.85 7.61 27.32
CA ILE A 6 4.83 6.55 27.30
C ILE A 6 6.14 7.22 26.86
N ASP A 7 7.15 7.20 27.71
CA ASP A 7 8.51 7.61 27.35
C ASP A 7 9.03 6.65 26.26
N ILE A 8 9.04 7.13 25.02
CA ILE A 8 9.44 6.36 23.83
C ILE A 8 10.96 6.45 23.69
N LYS A 9 11.64 5.34 24.01
CA LYS A 9 13.04 5.15 23.64
C LYS A 9 13.12 4.92 22.12
N ARG A 10 13.52 5.95 21.36
CA ARG A 10 13.71 5.88 19.89
C ARG A 10 14.90 4.97 19.56
N MET A 11 14.71 4.01 18.66
CA MET A 11 15.81 3.20 18.11
C MET A 11 16.43 3.95 16.92
N ASN A 12 17.71 4.31 17.04
CA ASN A 12 18.50 4.86 15.95
C ASN A 12 19.07 3.71 15.11
N LEU A 13 18.71 3.68 13.82
CA LEU A 13 19.32 2.78 12.85
C LEU A 13 20.56 3.46 12.25
N ASN A 14 21.71 2.78 12.28
CA ASN A 14 22.97 3.26 11.71
C ASN A 14 23.00 3.02 10.19
N TYR A 15 22.33 3.88 9.43
CA TYR A 15 22.47 3.89 7.97
C TYR A 15 23.81 4.52 7.56
N GLN A 16 24.60 3.80 6.77
CA GLN A 16 25.87 4.31 6.26
C GLN A 16 25.71 5.14 4.98
N ASN A 17 24.69 4.89 4.17
CA ASN A 17 24.38 5.71 2.99
C ASN A 17 23.48 6.93 3.37
N PRO A 18 23.94 8.18 3.18
CA PRO A 18 23.16 9.37 3.51
C PRO A 18 21.91 9.52 2.63
N ASP A 19 21.93 9.03 1.38
CA ASP A 19 20.83 9.19 0.45
C ASP A 19 19.63 8.35 0.87
N ILE A 20 19.85 7.09 1.26
CA ILE A 20 18.76 6.22 1.71
C ILE A 20 18.13 6.76 3.00
N LYS A 21 18.96 7.30 3.92
CA LYS A 21 18.49 7.91 5.16
C LYS A 21 17.69 9.18 4.90
N ASN A 22 18.14 10.03 3.97
CA ASN A 22 17.56 11.35 3.75
C ASN A 22 16.38 11.32 2.79
N PHE A 23 16.53 10.67 1.64
CA PHE A 23 15.56 10.61 0.55
C PHE A 23 14.68 9.37 0.60
N GLY A 24 15.13 8.29 1.23
CA GLY A 24 14.36 7.05 1.35
C GLY A 24 14.67 6.01 0.27
N TYR A 25 15.53 6.36 -0.69
CA TYR A 25 15.90 5.50 -1.81
C TYR A 25 17.33 5.77 -2.31
N ILE A 26 17.87 4.81 -3.06
CA ILE A 26 19.08 4.91 -3.87
C ILE A 26 18.80 4.30 -5.25
N LEU A 27 19.27 4.95 -6.30
CA LEU A 27 19.19 4.46 -7.68
C LEU A 27 20.59 4.11 -8.17
N LEU A 28 20.86 2.81 -8.30
CA LEU A 28 22.11 2.26 -8.82
C LEU A 28 22.01 2.18 -10.34
N LYS A 29 22.71 3.08 -11.03
CA LYS A 29 22.59 3.23 -12.48
C LYS A 29 23.50 2.29 -13.26
N ASN A 30 22.93 1.61 -14.25
CA ASN A 30 23.63 0.74 -15.20
C ASN A 30 24.60 -0.23 -14.50
N VAL A 31 24.13 -0.89 -13.45
CA VAL A 31 24.95 -1.76 -12.60
C VAL A 31 24.95 -3.21 -13.04
N LEU A 32 24.03 -3.59 -13.92
CA LEU A 32 23.98 -4.91 -14.53
C LEU A 32 24.62 -4.89 -15.92
N THR A 33 25.43 -5.91 -16.19
CA THR A 33 25.98 -6.20 -17.52
C THR A 33 24.93 -6.82 -18.43
N GLU A 34 25.17 -6.81 -19.75
CA GLU A 34 24.26 -7.46 -20.71
C GLU A 34 24.15 -8.98 -20.49
N GLU A 35 25.20 -9.65 -20.02
CA GLU A 35 25.13 -11.09 -19.68
C GLU A 35 24.17 -11.34 -18.51
N GLU A 36 24.26 -10.53 -17.45
CA GLU A 36 23.39 -10.61 -16.28
C GLU A 36 21.94 -10.26 -16.65
N LEU A 37 21.73 -9.24 -17.48
CA LEU A 37 20.42 -8.89 -18.01
C LEU A 37 19.82 -10.03 -18.84
N ASN A 38 20.62 -10.64 -19.73
CA ASN A 38 20.18 -11.77 -20.53
C ASN A 38 19.85 -13.00 -19.68
N PHE A 39 20.59 -13.24 -18.59
CA PHE A 39 20.23 -14.29 -17.63
C PHE A 39 18.85 -14.01 -17.02
N GLY A 40 18.63 -12.81 -16.47
CA GLY A 40 17.35 -12.47 -15.85
C GLY A 40 16.19 -12.56 -16.84
N LEU A 41 16.40 -12.14 -18.09
CA LEU A 41 15.40 -12.25 -19.16
C LEU A 41 15.15 -13.69 -19.63
N SER A 42 16.15 -14.56 -19.58
CA SER A 42 16.00 -15.99 -19.92
C SER A 42 15.05 -16.75 -18.99
N CYS A 43 14.75 -16.17 -17.82
CA CYS A 43 13.76 -16.72 -16.90
C CYS A 43 12.33 -16.61 -17.44
N ILE A 44 12.09 -15.80 -18.48
CA ILE A 44 10.78 -15.56 -19.08
C ILE A 44 10.65 -16.38 -20.37
N GLN A 45 9.55 -17.10 -20.50
CA GLN A 45 9.24 -17.91 -21.67
C GLN A 45 8.38 -17.15 -22.68
N ASN A 46 8.34 -17.63 -23.92
CA ASN A 46 7.60 -17.00 -25.03
C ASN A 46 6.08 -16.88 -24.76
N ASP A 47 5.52 -17.70 -23.86
CA ASP A 47 4.11 -17.67 -23.45
C ASP A 47 3.84 -16.72 -22.26
N ASN A 48 4.78 -15.82 -21.95
CA ASN A 48 4.75 -14.94 -20.77
C ASN A 48 4.70 -15.69 -19.44
N LYS A 49 5.14 -16.95 -19.38
CA LYS A 49 5.37 -17.61 -18.09
C LYS A 49 6.80 -17.39 -17.61
N VAL A 50 6.99 -17.51 -16.30
CA VAL A 50 8.27 -17.27 -15.63
C VAL A 50 8.71 -18.54 -14.93
N ASN A 51 9.98 -18.91 -15.13
CA ASN A 51 10.68 -19.88 -14.31
C ASN A 51 11.17 -19.20 -13.04
N TYR A 52 10.36 -19.25 -11.99
CA TYR A 52 10.67 -18.57 -10.73
C TYR A 52 11.80 -19.23 -9.94
N SER A 53 12.13 -20.50 -10.18
CA SER A 53 13.36 -21.11 -9.63
C SER A 53 14.61 -20.45 -10.19
N LEU A 54 14.66 -20.24 -11.51
CA LEU A 54 15.77 -19.59 -12.19
C LEU A 54 15.85 -18.10 -11.83
N MET A 55 14.69 -17.44 -11.70
CA MET A 55 14.62 -16.07 -11.21
C MET A 55 15.14 -15.94 -9.77
N LYS A 56 14.83 -16.90 -8.89
CA LYS A 56 15.39 -16.92 -7.53
C LYS A 56 16.91 -17.07 -7.56
N GLN A 57 17.44 -17.94 -8.43
CA GLN A 57 18.87 -18.04 -8.64
C GLN A 57 19.47 -16.70 -9.08
N PHE A 58 18.87 -16.02 -10.07
CA PHE A 58 19.29 -14.66 -10.46
C PHE A 58 19.33 -13.70 -9.27
N ILE A 59 18.29 -13.72 -8.42
CA ILE A 59 18.20 -12.86 -7.24
C ILE A 59 19.38 -13.10 -6.29
N ASP A 60 19.63 -14.38 -5.97
CA ASP A 60 20.59 -14.77 -4.95
C ASP A 60 22.05 -14.65 -5.43
N THR A 61 22.32 -14.93 -6.71
CA THR A 61 23.69 -15.01 -7.24
C THR A 61 24.13 -13.78 -8.03
N ILE A 62 23.21 -12.92 -8.47
CA ILE A 62 23.53 -11.74 -9.29
C ILE A 62 22.96 -10.47 -8.66
N PHE A 63 21.65 -10.40 -8.47
CA PHE A 63 20.96 -9.16 -8.06
C PHE A 63 21.46 -8.60 -6.72
N PHE A 64 21.43 -9.40 -5.65
CA PHE A 64 21.91 -8.94 -4.34
C PHE A 64 23.43 -8.73 -4.28
N PRO A 65 24.27 -9.59 -4.86
CA PRO A 65 25.70 -9.32 -4.98
C PRO A 65 26.02 -8.00 -5.70
N VAL A 66 25.28 -7.64 -6.75
CA VAL A 66 25.45 -6.36 -7.45
C VAL A 66 25.05 -5.19 -6.54
N ILE A 67 23.97 -5.30 -5.77
CA ILE A 67 23.61 -4.27 -4.77
C ILE A 67 24.74 -4.11 -3.74
N GLN A 68 25.20 -5.21 -3.13
CA GLN A 68 26.26 -5.23 -2.10
C GLN A 68 27.59 -4.64 -2.58
N LYS A 69 27.92 -4.82 -3.87
CA LYS A 69 29.13 -4.25 -4.48
C LYS A 69 29.05 -2.73 -4.62
N ASN A 70 27.85 -2.18 -4.83
CA ASN A 70 27.65 -0.76 -5.10
C ASN A 70 27.18 0.03 -3.86
N ASP A 71 26.62 -0.64 -2.85
CA ASP A 71 26.09 -0.03 -1.66
C ASP A 71 26.10 -1.01 -0.46
N ASN A 72 26.29 -0.48 0.75
CA ASN A 72 26.40 -1.27 1.98
C ASN A 72 25.15 -1.25 2.87
N THR A 73 24.02 -0.71 2.39
CA THR A 73 22.75 -0.74 3.11
C THR A 73 22.28 -2.18 3.32
N ILE A 74 22.47 -3.04 2.33
CA ILE A 74 22.06 -4.45 2.35
C ILE A 74 23.32 -5.29 2.32
N THR A 75 23.61 -6.01 3.41
CA THR A 75 24.85 -6.78 3.55
C THR A 75 24.61 -8.29 3.52
N LYS A 76 23.53 -8.77 4.16
CA LYS A 76 23.16 -10.19 4.17
C LYS A 76 21.63 -10.31 4.08
N PRO A 77 21.05 -10.09 2.89
CA PRO A 77 19.62 -9.91 2.74
C PRO A 77 18.84 -11.16 3.13
N ASN A 78 17.77 -10.96 3.88
CA ASN A 78 16.68 -11.93 4.01
C ASN A 78 15.44 -11.29 3.40
N TYR A 79 14.80 -11.95 2.44
CA TYR A 79 13.61 -11.41 1.76
C TYR A 79 12.46 -12.39 1.83
N VAL A 80 11.23 -11.86 1.90
CA VAL A 80 10.03 -12.69 2.13
C VAL A 80 9.45 -13.18 0.82
N LYS A 81 9.40 -12.32 -0.19
CA LYS A 81 8.79 -12.64 -1.48
C LYS A 81 9.38 -11.83 -2.61
N PHE A 82 9.12 -12.29 -3.82
CA PHE A 82 9.42 -11.54 -5.03
C PHE A 82 8.32 -11.75 -6.08
N ARG A 83 8.28 -10.85 -7.05
CA ARG A 83 7.33 -10.87 -8.16
C ARG A 83 8.02 -10.40 -9.42
N PHE A 84 7.70 -11.03 -10.53
CA PHE A 84 8.07 -10.54 -11.85
C PHE A 84 6.83 -10.02 -12.57
N SER A 85 6.97 -8.88 -13.25
CA SER A 85 5.88 -8.23 -13.97
C SER A 85 6.33 -7.80 -15.36
N ASN A 86 5.41 -7.85 -16.32
CA ASN A 86 5.55 -7.23 -17.63
C ASN A 86 4.26 -6.49 -17.95
N ASN A 87 4.34 -5.17 -18.17
CA ASN A 87 3.22 -4.31 -18.57
C ASN A 87 1.95 -4.33 -17.71
N ASN A 88 2.00 -4.92 -16.52
CA ASN A 88 0.79 -5.08 -15.74
C ASN A 88 0.60 -3.89 -14.80
N ASN A 89 -0.52 -3.20 -15.00
CA ASN A 89 -0.93 -2.07 -14.20
C ASN A 89 -2.04 -2.54 -13.26
N SER A 90 -1.69 -2.91 -12.01
CA SER A 90 -2.73 -2.94 -10.98
C SER A 90 -3.15 -1.50 -10.69
N THR A 91 -4.44 -1.25 -10.50
CA THR A 91 -4.98 0.07 -10.11
C THR A 91 -4.31 0.60 -8.83
N ASP A 92 -3.75 -0.28 -8.01
CA ASP A 92 -2.97 0.02 -6.81
C ASP A 92 -1.60 0.62 -7.16
N ALA A 93 -0.88 0.03 -8.12
CA ALA A 93 0.44 0.46 -8.55
C ALA A 93 0.47 1.80 -9.32
N SER A 94 -0.68 2.24 -9.83
CA SER A 94 -0.83 3.52 -10.55
C SER A 94 -1.08 4.72 -9.62
N THR A 95 -1.34 4.48 -8.34
CA THR A 95 -1.50 5.52 -7.32
C THR A 95 -0.37 5.45 -6.30
N PHE A 96 -0.12 6.56 -5.60
CA PHE A 96 0.89 6.55 -4.55
C PHE A 96 0.50 5.61 -3.40
N HIS A 97 1.44 4.75 -3.03
CA HIS A 97 1.33 3.79 -1.93
C HIS A 97 2.71 3.56 -1.29
N GLY A 98 2.71 2.99 -0.09
CA GLY A 98 3.87 2.26 0.45
C GLY A 98 3.60 0.76 0.38
N ASP A 99 4.64 -0.05 0.20
CA ASP A 99 4.52 -1.51 0.22
C ASP A 99 4.23 -2.02 1.65
N ILE A 100 4.76 -1.32 2.66
CA ILE A 100 4.59 -1.64 4.07
C ILE A 100 4.18 -0.39 4.85
N TYR A 101 3.16 -0.52 5.71
CA TYR A 101 2.71 0.51 6.63
C TYR A 101 3.28 0.26 8.02
N ASN A 102 4.00 1.25 8.56
CA ASN A 102 4.67 1.16 9.85
C ASN A 102 3.74 1.61 10.99
N HIS A 103 3.20 0.66 11.74
CA HIS A 103 2.41 0.89 12.95
C HIS A 103 3.19 0.58 14.23
N THR A 104 4.53 0.63 14.15
CA THR A 104 5.45 0.54 15.29
C THR A 104 5.90 1.94 15.74
N ASN A 105 6.77 2.00 16.76
CA ASN A 105 7.44 3.22 17.19
C ASN A 105 8.82 3.41 16.53
N THR A 106 9.17 2.57 15.54
CA THR A 106 10.46 2.65 14.84
C THR A 106 10.44 3.83 13.89
N GLU A 107 11.39 4.76 14.02
CA GLU A 107 11.43 5.99 13.23
C GLU A 107 11.66 5.73 11.74
N LEU A 108 12.52 4.77 11.42
CA LEU A 108 12.80 4.34 10.06
C LEU A 108 12.49 2.85 9.96
N LEU A 109 11.71 2.47 8.96
CA LEU A 109 11.40 1.06 8.72
C LEU A 109 12.65 0.37 8.17
N PRO A 110 13.25 -0.62 8.85
CA PRO A 110 14.45 -1.29 8.37
C PRO A 110 14.10 -2.46 7.43
N ILE A 111 13.16 -2.21 6.53
CA ILE A 111 12.66 -3.16 5.53
C ILE A 111 12.63 -2.43 4.21
N PHE A 112 13.22 -3.05 3.19
CA PHE A 112 13.42 -2.46 1.87
C PHE A 112 12.65 -3.20 0.80
N THR A 113 12.34 -2.47 -0.26
CA THR A 113 11.91 -3.01 -1.54
C THR A 113 13.01 -2.72 -2.55
N CYS A 114 13.38 -3.75 -3.32
CA CYS A 114 14.44 -3.67 -4.33
C CYS A 114 13.84 -3.99 -5.70
N LEU A 115 14.07 -3.14 -6.68
CA LEU A 115 13.55 -3.27 -8.04
C LEU A 115 14.68 -3.39 -9.04
N CYS A 116 14.57 -4.35 -9.96
CA CYS A 116 15.48 -4.50 -11.10
C CYS A 116 14.71 -4.22 -12.40
N TYR A 117 15.20 -3.24 -13.17
CA TYR A 117 14.59 -2.81 -14.42
C TYR A 117 15.29 -3.48 -15.62
N PHE A 118 14.55 -4.31 -16.36
CA PHE A 118 15.03 -4.92 -17.61
C PHE A 118 14.69 -4.11 -18.86
N ASP A 119 13.83 -3.11 -18.69
CA ASP A 119 13.41 -2.14 -19.70
C ASP A 119 13.37 -0.74 -19.08
N ASN A 120 13.43 0.27 -19.93
CA ASN A 120 13.29 1.67 -19.52
C ASN A 120 11.90 1.91 -18.93
N ALA A 121 11.84 2.67 -17.85
CA ALA A 121 10.59 3.02 -17.20
C ALA A 121 10.67 4.37 -16.49
N GLN A 122 9.53 4.80 -15.95
CA GLN A 122 9.46 5.91 -15.02
C GLN A 122 8.72 5.50 -13.75
N LEU A 123 9.25 6.00 -12.63
CA LEU A 123 8.67 5.87 -11.30
C LEU A 123 8.55 7.26 -10.71
N GLU A 124 7.42 7.58 -10.09
CA GLU A 124 7.30 8.80 -9.29
C GLU A 124 7.42 8.45 -7.81
N VAL A 125 8.27 9.16 -7.08
CA VAL A 125 8.53 8.94 -5.65
C VAL A 125 8.34 10.23 -4.88
N ILE A 126 8.12 10.13 -3.58
CA ILE A 126 8.11 11.29 -2.69
C ILE A 126 9.29 11.17 -1.72
N PRO A 127 10.40 11.88 -1.96
CA PRO A 127 11.58 11.79 -1.11
C PRO A 127 11.28 12.17 0.34
N GLY A 128 11.80 11.38 1.28
CA GLY A 128 11.60 11.58 2.72
C GLY A 128 10.24 11.11 3.25
N SER A 129 9.37 10.54 2.41
CA SER A 129 8.07 9.99 2.84
C SER A 129 8.18 8.76 3.75
N HIS A 130 9.33 8.08 3.75
CA HIS A 130 9.62 6.90 4.58
C HIS A 130 9.80 7.20 6.08
N LYS A 131 10.00 8.47 6.45
CA LYS A 131 10.22 8.84 7.86
C LYS A 131 8.92 8.78 8.65
N TYR A 132 8.94 8.06 9.78
CA TYR A 132 7.80 7.98 10.69
C TYR A 132 7.40 9.37 11.19
N ASN A 133 6.09 9.62 11.26
CA ASN A 133 5.56 10.89 11.77
C ASN A 133 6.04 12.09 10.95
N ASN A 134 5.92 12.00 9.61
CA ASN A 134 6.05 13.15 8.73
C ASN A 134 5.03 14.21 9.18
N SER A 135 5.47 15.15 10.01
CA SER A 135 4.66 16.11 10.75
C SER A 135 4.08 17.22 9.86
N GLY A 136 4.13 17.03 8.53
CA GLY A 136 3.58 17.92 7.54
C GLY A 136 2.16 17.54 7.11
N TRP A 137 1.52 18.45 6.38
CA TRP A 137 0.24 18.20 5.74
C TRP A 137 0.42 17.27 4.54
N SER A 138 -0.55 16.38 4.30
CA SER A 138 -0.54 15.49 3.13
C SER A 138 -0.33 16.25 1.81
N VAL A 139 -0.93 17.44 1.66
CA VAL A 139 -0.78 18.28 0.47
C VAL A 139 0.67 18.73 0.27
N ASP A 140 1.34 19.18 1.34
CA ASP A 140 2.74 19.62 1.28
C ASP A 140 3.65 18.47 0.89
N THR A 141 3.44 17.28 1.49
CA THR A 141 4.24 16.10 1.16
C THR A 141 3.99 15.63 -0.27
N TYR A 142 2.74 15.67 -0.75
CA TYR A 142 2.40 15.35 -2.14
C TYR A 142 3.07 16.26 -3.17
N SER A 143 3.28 17.54 -2.82
CA SER A 143 3.90 18.52 -3.71
C SER A 143 5.39 18.23 -3.99
N LYS A 144 6.06 17.46 -3.11
CA LYS A 144 7.49 17.13 -3.19
C LYS A 144 7.81 15.94 -4.11
N LYS A 145 6.82 15.40 -4.81
CA LYS A 145 7.01 14.25 -5.71
C LYS A 145 8.02 14.56 -6.81
N VAL A 146 8.84 13.57 -7.14
CA VAL A 146 9.84 13.62 -8.21
C VAL A 146 9.71 12.41 -9.10
N VAL A 147 9.93 12.60 -10.40
CA VAL A 147 9.98 11.50 -11.37
C VAL A 147 11.41 11.02 -11.50
N LEU A 148 11.59 9.71 -11.38
CA LEU A 148 12.84 9.01 -11.63
C LEU A 148 12.75 8.35 -13.00
N ASP A 149 13.64 8.76 -13.90
CA ASP A 149 13.92 8.05 -15.14
C ASP A 149 14.85 6.88 -14.84
N VAL A 150 14.37 5.67 -15.09
CA VAL A 150 15.14 4.44 -14.89
C VAL A 150 15.41 3.78 -16.23
N GLN A 151 16.65 3.36 -16.43
CA GLN A 151 17.09 2.68 -17.62
C GLN A 151 17.17 1.16 -17.39
N ARG A 152 17.17 0.40 -18.48
CA ARG A 152 17.55 -1.02 -18.46
C ARG A 152 18.90 -1.18 -17.75
N GLY A 153 18.97 -2.10 -16.79
CA GLY A 153 20.17 -2.36 -15.98
C GLY A 153 20.26 -1.53 -14.70
N ASP A 154 19.32 -0.62 -14.45
CA ASP A 154 19.23 0.10 -13.19
C ASP A 154 18.59 -0.76 -12.09
N ILE A 155 19.07 -0.56 -10.85
CA ILE A 155 18.49 -1.13 -9.64
C ILE A 155 18.06 -0.01 -8.70
N LEU A 156 16.81 -0.03 -8.24
CA LEU A 156 16.30 0.88 -7.23
C LEU A 156 16.14 0.16 -5.90
N VAL A 157 16.76 0.68 -4.84
CA VAL A 157 16.57 0.19 -3.46
C VAL A 157 15.92 1.31 -2.65
N PHE A 158 14.82 1.03 -1.97
CA PHE A 158 14.11 2.02 -1.17
C PHE A 158 13.43 1.43 0.05
N HIS A 159 13.22 2.25 1.07
CA HIS A 159 12.46 1.82 2.26
C HIS A 159 11.05 1.40 1.85
N SER A 160 10.58 0.23 2.26
CA SER A 160 9.28 -0.31 1.81
C SER A 160 8.07 0.56 2.19
N ASN A 161 8.21 1.53 3.11
CA ASN A 161 7.16 2.50 3.42
C ASN A 161 7.30 3.84 2.67
N MET A 162 8.25 3.96 1.73
CA MET A 162 8.36 5.13 0.87
C MET A 162 7.16 5.20 -0.09
N HIS A 163 6.57 6.39 -0.19
CA HIS A 163 5.46 6.63 -1.10
C HIS A 163 5.95 6.71 -2.54
N HIS A 164 5.47 5.81 -3.38
CA HIS A 164 5.85 5.72 -4.78
C HIS A 164 4.67 5.26 -5.65
N ARG A 165 4.78 5.48 -6.97
CA ARG A 165 3.86 4.95 -7.99
C ARG A 165 4.57 4.78 -9.33
N GLY A 166 4.09 3.85 -10.15
CA GLY A 166 4.48 3.85 -11.56
C GLY A 166 3.75 4.96 -12.32
N VAL A 167 4.44 5.60 -13.27
CA VAL A 167 3.85 6.64 -14.13
C VAL A 167 4.16 6.37 -15.61
N ASN A 168 3.50 7.13 -16.50
CA ASN A 168 3.75 7.16 -17.94
C ASN A 168 3.85 5.77 -18.57
N TYR A 169 2.85 4.93 -18.25
CA TYR A 169 2.70 3.60 -18.83
C TYR A 169 2.46 3.73 -20.33
N ASN A 170 3.54 3.63 -21.13
CA ASN A 170 3.39 3.46 -22.56
C ASN A 170 2.88 2.03 -22.78
N LYS A 171 1.73 1.87 -23.46
CA LYS A 171 1.18 0.54 -23.78
C LYS A 171 1.95 -0.16 -24.91
N ILE A 172 2.97 0.50 -25.44
CA ILE A 172 3.72 0.10 -26.61
C ILE A 172 5.12 -0.32 -26.12
N GLY A 173 5.38 -1.63 -26.13
CA GLY A 173 6.65 -2.23 -25.68
C GLY A 173 6.55 -2.94 -24.33
N ASP A 174 7.57 -3.73 -23.98
CA ASP A 174 7.67 -4.43 -22.69
C ASP A 174 8.04 -3.48 -21.55
N ARG A 175 7.59 -3.82 -20.34
CA ARG A 175 8.01 -3.17 -19.09
C ARG A 175 8.33 -4.25 -18.06
N ARG A 176 9.42 -4.97 -18.30
CA ARG A 176 9.86 -6.07 -17.46
C ARG A 176 10.53 -5.56 -16.20
N LEU A 177 9.94 -5.92 -15.07
CA LEU A 177 10.36 -5.48 -13.75
C LEU A 177 10.33 -6.65 -12.77
N LEU A 178 11.49 -6.92 -12.17
CA LEU A 178 11.60 -7.78 -10.99
C LEU A 178 11.48 -6.92 -9.73
N GLN A 179 10.65 -7.36 -8.80
CA GLN A 179 10.40 -6.70 -7.53
C GLN A 179 10.67 -7.69 -6.40
N VAL A 180 11.61 -7.36 -5.52
CA VAL A 180 11.92 -8.15 -4.32
C VAL A 180 11.47 -7.35 -3.10
N PHE A 181 10.53 -7.91 -2.35
CA PHE A 181 9.82 -7.22 -1.28
C PHE A 181 10.24 -7.74 0.09
N GLU A 182 9.97 -6.89 1.09
CA GLU A 182 10.22 -7.16 2.49
C GLU A 182 11.66 -7.67 2.74
N VAL A 183 12.62 -6.92 2.18
CA VAL A 183 14.05 -7.20 2.28
C VAL A 183 14.58 -6.64 3.60
N PHE A 184 14.98 -7.52 4.50
CA PHE A 184 15.73 -7.18 5.69
C PHE A 184 17.23 -7.11 5.32
N PRO A 185 17.94 -6.03 5.67
CA PRO A 185 19.31 -5.77 5.20
C PRO A 185 20.35 -6.77 5.72
N ASP A 186 20.09 -7.35 6.89
CA ASP A 186 20.95 -8.31 7.57
C ASP A 186 20.14 -9.24 8.49
N GLU A 187 20.83 -10.23 9.05
CA GLU A 187 20.26 -11.26 9.91
C GLU A 187 19.79 -10.72 11.27
N GLU A 188 20.48 -9.72 11.83
CA GLU A 188 20.09 -9.10 13.09
C GLU A 188 18.73 -8.38 12.93
N THR A 189 18.62 -7.58 11.88
CA THR A 189 17.41 -6.85 11.53
C THR A 189 16.26 -7.81 11.24
N PHE A 190 16.52 -8.90 10.51
CA PHE A 190 15.53 -9.95 10.28
C PHE A 190 15.00 -10.52 11.60
N ASN A 191 15.89 -10.95 12.49
CA ASN A 191 15.51 -11.56 13.77
C ASN A 191 14.72 -10.60 14.68
N GLN A 192 15.05 -9.30 14.66
CA GLN A 192 14.37 -8.28 15.48
C GLN A 192 12.99 -7.88 14.93
N HIS A 193 12.79 -7.94 13.61
CA HIS A 193 11.66 -7.29 12.95
C HIS A 193 10.70 -8.24 12.25
N PHE A 194 11.12 -9.43 11.84
CA PHE A 194 10.31 -10.35 11.05
C PHE A 194 9.00 -10.75 11.75
N SER A 195 9.03 -10.98 13.07
CA SER A 195 7.83 -11.33 13.86
C SER A 195 6.79 -10.20 13.99
N LYS A 196 7.16 -8.98 13.60
CA LYS A 196 6.27 -7.81 13.54
C LYS A 196 5.60 -7.67 12.17
N LEU A 197 6.09 -8.34 11.14
CA LEU A 197 5.52 -8.29 9.80
C LEU A 197 4.22 -9.11 9.73
N VAL A 198 3.16 -8.47 9.22
CA VAL A 198 1.85 -9.07 8.99
C VAL A 198 1.47 -8.82 7.54
N ILE A 199 1.16 -9.88 6.80
CA ILE A 199 0.63 -9.74 5.45
C ILE A 199 -0.90 -9.90 5.45
N VAL A 200 -1.60 -8.90 4.92
CA VAL A 200 -3.06 -8.87 4.79
C VAL A 200 -3.44 -9.24 3.37
N GLN A 201 -4.19 -10.32 3.20
CA GLN A 201 -4.72 -10.75 1.90
C GLN A 201 -5.94 -9.91 1.51
N SER A 202 -5.70 -8.72 0.96
CA SER A 202 -6.75 -7.78 0.54
C SER A 202 -7.49 -8.24 -0.72
N SER A 203 -6.87 -9.14 -1.48
CA SER A 203 -7.41 -9.72 -2.72
C SER A 203 -8.78 -10.36 -2.57
N LYS A 204 -9.20 -10.74 -1.35
CA LYS A 204 -10.46 -11.45 -1.06
C LYS A 204 -11.65 -10.53 -0.71
N SER A 205 -11.51 -9.20 -0.80
CA SER A 205 -12.59 -8.27 -0.47
C SER A 205 -13.66 -8.23 -1.56
N PHE A 206 -14.89 -8.65 -1.23
CA PHE A 206 -16.03 -8.63 -2.16
C PHE A 206 -16.32 -7.22 -2.67
N LEU A 207 -16.30 -6.22 -1.77
CA LEU A 207 -16.55 -4.82 -2.11
C LEU A 207 -15.52 -4.31 -3.12
N MET A 208 -14.25 -4.65 -2.91
CA MET A 208 -13.18 -4.24 -3.81
C MET A 208 -13.29 -4.91 -5.17
N GLN A 209 -13.48 -6.23 -5.21
CA GLN A 209 -13.56 -6.98 -6.45
C GLN A 209 -14.74 -6.55 -7.32
N ASN A 210 -15.93 -6.39 -6.71
CA ASN A 210 -17.17 -6.28 -7.48
C ASN A 210 -17.71 -4.85 -7.61
N LEU A 211 -17.28 -3.92 -6.75
CA LEU A 211 -17.79 -2.54 -6.77
C LEU A 211 -16.68 -1.52 -7.06
N ILE A 212 -15.65 -1.48 -6.22
CA ILE A 212 -14.67 -0.39 -6.26
C ILE A 212 -13.72 -0.54 -7.45
N ASN A 213 -13.16 -1.74 -7.68
CA ASN A 213 -12.20 -1.95 -8.77
C ASN A 213 -12.81 -1.69 -10.16
N PRO A 214 -14.02 -2.17 -10.52
CA PRO A 214 -14.62 -1.86 -11.82
C PRO A 214 -14.88 -0.36 -12.02
N VAL A 215 -15.31 0.35 -10.96
CA VAL A 215 -15.52 1.80 -11.03
C VAL A 215 -14.19 2.52 -11.24
N LEU A 216 -13.17 2.23 -10.43
CA LEU A 216 -11.85 2.84 -10.57
C LEU A 216 -11.22 2.53 -11.93
N TYR A 217 -11.38 1.30 -12.44
CA TYR A 217 -10.89 0.92 -13.77
C TYR A 217 -11.56 1.69 -14.91
N ASN A 218 -12.84 2.03 -14.78
CA ASN A 218 -13.51 2.86 -15.78
C ASN A 218 -13.14 4.34 -15.65
N LEU A 219 -12.98 4.83 -14.43
CA LEU A 219 -12.52 6.21 -14.17
C LEU A 219 -11.08 6.44 -14.62
N SER A 220 -10.21 5.43 -14.51
CA SER A 220 -8.80 5.52 -14.91
C SER A 220 -8.59 5.70 -16.43
N LYS A 221 -9.62 5.49 -17.25
CA LYS A 221 -9.57 5.74 -18.70
C LYS A 221 -9.58 7.22 -19.04
N PHE A 222 -9.85 8.11 -18.09
CA PHE A 222 -9.88 9.56 -18.27
C PHE A 222 -8.64 10.21 -17.61
N PRO A 223 -7.68 10.74 -18.39
CA PRO A 223 -6.42 11.29 -17.87
C PRO A 223 -6.59 12.35 -16.77
N THR A 224 -7.55 13.26 -16.90
CA THR A 224 -7.79 14.30 -15.89
C THR A 224 -8.36 13.70 -14.59
N ILE A 225 -9.16 12.64 -14.68
CA ILE A 225 -9.77 12.00 -13.51
C ILE A 225 -8.73 11.21 -12.72
N ILE A 226 -7.77 10.57 -13.40
CA ILE A 226 -6.75 9.78 -12.72
C ILE A 226 -5.81 10.65 -11.87
N ASP A 227 -5.55 11.89 -12.27
CA ASP A 227 -4.75 12.83 -11.47
C ASP A 227 -5.47 13.24 -10.18
N TYR A 228 -6.75 13.63 -10.26
CA TYR A 228 -7.56 13.91 -9.07
C TYR A 228 -7.75 12.67 -8.19
N ALA A 229 -8.01 11.51 -8.81
CA ALA A 229 -8.15 10.26 -8.08
C ALA A 229 -6.85 9.88 -7.36
N THR A 230 -5.69 10.09 -8.00
CA THR A 230 -4.39 9.86 -7.35
C THR A 230 -4.20 10.80 -6.17
N PHE A 231 -4.49 12.10 -6.33
CA PHE A 231 -4.36 13.07 -5.24
C PHE A 231 -5.28 12.73 -4.05
N CYS A 232 -6.56 12.45 -4.33
CA CYS A 232 -7.52 12.02 -3.30
C CYS A 232 -7.07 10.72 -2.63
N HIS A 233 -6.65 9.72 -3.42
CA HIS A 233 -6.12 8.47 -2.88
C HIS A 233 -4.92 8.71 -1.99
N TYR A 234 -3.99 9.57 -2.40
CA TYR A 234 -2.82 9.92 -1.60
C TYR A 234 -3.21 10.53 -0.25
N ILE A 235 -4.16 11.48 -0.21
CA ILE A 235 -4.66 12.04 1.05
C ILE A 235 -5.21 10.94 1.94
N LEU A 236 -6.00 10.01 1.39
CA LEU A 236 -6.55 8.89 2.15
C LEU A 236 -5.45 7.92 2.63
N MET A 237 -4.45 7.64 1.82
CA MET A 237 -3.34 6.75 2.16
C MET A 237 -2.44 7.36 3.24
N TYR A 238 -2.04 8.61 3.08
CA TYR A 238 -1.22 9.36 4.03
C TYR A 238 -1.84 9.40 5.44
N ASN A 239 -3.17 9.46 5.53
CA ASN A 239 -3.91 9.50 6.78
C ASN A 239 -4.37 8.12 7.29
N ASP A 240 -3.88 7.01 6.72
CA ASP A 240 -4.29 5.64 7.07
C ASP A 240 -5.83 5.42 6.93
N LEU A 241 -6.47 6.01 5.92
CA LEU A 241 -7.91 5.93 5.70
C LEU A 241 -8.32 5.05 4.51
N HIS A 242 -7.46 4.93 3.48
CA HIS A 242 -7.84 4.27 2.23
C HIS A 242 -8.31 2.81 2.39
N TYR A 243 -7.59 1.97 3.13
CA TYR A 243 -8.02 0.60 3.42
C TYR A 243 -9.21 0.51 4.39
N LYS A 244 -9.40 1.51 5.26
CA LYS A 244 -10.58 1.59 6.14
C LYS A 244 -11.85 1.84 5.33
N ILE A 245 -11.78 2.78 4.38
CA ILE A 245 -12.86 3.10 3.44
C ILE A 245 -13.12 1.90 2.53
N GLY A 246 -12.08 1.23 2.05
CA GLY A 246 -12.18 -0.01 1.28
C GLY A 246 -12.63 -1.23 2.09
N MET A 247 -12.88 -1.08 3.40
CA MET A 247 -13.29 -2.14 4.32
C MET A 247 -12.37 -3.37 4.29
N MET A 248 -11.08 -3.13 4.08
CA MET A 248 -10.06 -4.18 3.94
C MET A 248 -8.88 -4.04 4.91
N ASP A 249 -8.96 -3.08 5.83
CA ASP A 249 -7.98 -2.87 6.89
C ASP A 249 -8.16 -3.88 8.05
N LEU A 250 -7.13 -4.02 8.88
CA LEU A 250 -7.19 -4.75 10.13
C LEU A 250 -7.86 -3.92 11.23
N ALA A 251 -8.37 -4.58 12.28
CA ALA A 251 -8.88 -3.83 13.42
C ALA A 251 -7.73 -3.06 14.10
N PRO A 252 -7.99 -1.87 14.70
CA PRO A 252 -6.93 -1.00 15.20
C PRO A 252 -5.94 -1.68 16.17
N TRP A 253 -6.44 -2.52 17.08
CA TRP A 253 -5.61 -3.23 18.06
C TRP A 253 -4.68 -4.28 17.44
N GLU A 254 -4.99 -4.75 16.24
CA GLU A 254 -4.21 -5.78 15.54
C GLU A 254 -3.00 -5.18 14.80
N LYS A 255 -3.01 -3.86 14.59
CA LYS A 255 -1.91 -3.13 13.93
C LYS A 255 -0.86 -2.65 14.93
N ILE A 256 -1.18 -2.59 16.21
CA ILE A 256 -0.27 -2.04 17.24
C ILE A 256 1.06 -2.80 17.24
N ASN A 257 2.16 -2.06 17.07
CA ASN A 257 3.51 -2.60 17.03
C ASN A 257 3.73 -3.63 15.91
N LYS A 258 3.08 -3.42 14.75
CA LYS A 258 3.23 -4.25 13.55
C LYS A 258 3.66 -3.46 12.31
N TYR A 259 4.26 -4.18 11.38
CA TYR A 259 4.48 -3.75 10.00
C TYR A 259 3.43 -4.45 9.14
N VAL A 260 2.61 -3.69 8.43
CA VAL A 260 1.46 -4.25 7.71
C VAL A 260 1.67 -4.10 6.20
N SER A 261 1.71 -5.21 5.48
CA SER A 261 1.81 -5.28 4.02
C SER A 261 0.46 -5.76 3.48
N TYR A 262 -0.09 -5.07 2.48
CA TYR A 262 -1.36 -5.44 1.86
C TYR A 262 -1.10 -6.08 0.50
N GLU A 263 -1.58 -7.32 0.33
CA GLU A 263 -1.26 -8.13 -0.84
C GLU A 263 -2.53 -8.45 -1.65
N PRO A 264 -2.70 -7.81 -2.84
CA PRO A 264 -3.83 -8.06 -3.72
C PRO A 264 -3.60 -9.23 -4.70
N GLY A 265 -2.38 -9.76 -4.80
CA GLY A 265 -2.00 -10.79 -5.78
C GLY A 265 -2.22 -12.23 -5.33
N ARG A 266 -2.19 -13.16 -6.29
CA ARG A 266 -2.05 -14.60 -6.01
C ARG A 266 -0.66 -14.85 -5.43
N ARG A 267 -0.60 -15.82 -4.53
CA ARG A 267 0.61 -16.22 -3.83
C ARG A 267 0.87 -17.70 -4.01
N VAL A 268 2.14 -18.05 -4.23
CA VAL A 268 2.60 -19.44 -4.30
C VAL A 268 3.94 -19.55 -3.57
N ASN A 269 4.22 -20.69 -2.91
CA ASN A 269 5.54 -20.88 -2.28
C ASN A 269 6.57 -21.28 -3.34
N ILE A 270 7.83 -20.87 -3.13
CA ILE A 270 8.94 -21.21 -4.01
C ILE A 270 9.11 -22.73 -4.20
N GLU A 271 8.86 -23.50 -3.13
CA GLU A 271 8.95 -24.96 -3.16
C GLU A 271 7.89 -25.60 -4.08
N ASP A 272 6.74 -24.96 -4.24
CA ASP A 272 5.62 -25.50 -5.04
C ASP A 272 5.80 -25.25 -6.55
N VAL A 273 6.57 -24.20 -6.88
CA VAL A 273 6.89 -23.77 -8.26
C VAL A 273 8.23 -24.31 -8.74
N ASN A 274 8.88 -25.16 -7.95
CA ASN A 274 10.20 -25.66 -8.29
C ASN A 274 10.15 -26.45 -9.61
N ASN A 275 10.90 -26.00 -10.62
CA ASN A 275 10.89 -26.52 -11.99
C ASN A 275 9.55 -26.39 -12.73
N LYS A 276 8.67 -25.48 -12.31
CA LYS A 276 7.42 -25.17 -13.00
C LYS A 276 7.43 -23.75 -13.52
N LEU A 277 6.70 -23.57 -14.62
CA LEU A 277 6.40 -22.26 -15.17
C LEU A 277 5.11 -21.74 -14.52
N GLU A 278 5.13 -20.48 -14.13
CA GLU A 278 3.98 -19.80 -13.54
C GLU A 278 3.72 -18.48 -14.25
N ASP A 279 2.50 -17.95 -14.09
CA ASP A 279 2.11 -16.68 -14.71
C ASP A 279 2.92 -15.49 -14.15
N LEU A 280 2.94 -14.40 -14.92
CA LEU A 280 3.41 -13.10 -14.43
C LEU A 280 2.59 -12.64 -13.22
N ASN A 281 3.19 -11.76 -12.42
CA ASN A 281 2.55 -11.08 -11.30
C ASN A 281 2.08 -11.98 -10.16
N VAL A 282 2.65 -13.17 -10.06
CA VAL A 282 2.46 -14.05 -8.90
C VAL A 282 3.48 -13.69 -7.83
N ASN A 283 3.03 -13.52 -6.58
CA ASN A 283 3.94 -13.34 -5.45
C ASN A 283 4.52 -14.69 -5.04
N ILE A 284 5.82 -14.87 -5.23
CA ILE A 284 6.54 -16.09 -4.86
C ILE A 284 7.08 -15.93 -3.45
N LEU A 285 6.56 -16.72 -2.50
CA LEU A 285 7.06 -16.72 -1.13
C LEU A 285 8.34 -17.53 -0.99
N CYS A 286 9.36 -16.90 -0.44
CA CYS A 286 10.62 -17.54 -0.06
C CYS A 286 10.64 -17.97 1.41
N ASN A 287 9.75 -17.42 2.25
CA ASN A 287 9.65 -17.76 3.65
C ASN A 287 8.21 -18.15 4.03
N LYS A 288 8.00 -19.44 4.33
CA LYS A 288 6.70 -20.01 4.72
C LYS A 288 6.22 -19.56 6.09
N ASN A 289 7.11 -19.08 6.95
CA ASN A 289 6.78 -18.66 8.31
C ASN A 289 6.17 -17.26 8.37
N VAL A 290 5.95 -16.60 7.22
CA VAL A 290 5.37 -15.27 7.20
C VAL A 290 3.93 -15.30 7.70
N TYR A 291 3.68 -14.55 8.77
CA TYR A 291 2.33 -14.46 9.33
C TYR A 291 1.41 -13.72 8.37
N SER A 292 0.33 -14.40 7.96
CA SER A 292 -0.61 -13.91 6.96
C SER A 292 -2.04 -14.06 7.45
N ARG A 293 -2.90 -13.12 7.09
CA ARG A 293 -4.29 -13.11 7.53
C ARG A 293 -5.23 -12.45 6.53
N SER A 294 -6.51 -12.76 6.65
CA SER A 294 -7.56 -12.01 5.96
C SER A 294 -7.77 -10.63 6.59
N TYR A 295 -8.36 -9.73 5.81
CA TYR A 295 -8.85 -8.43 6.28
C TYR A 295 -9.94 -8.59 7.36
N SER A 296 -10.18 -7.53 8.14
CA SER A 296 -11.17 -7.54 9.21
C SER A 296 -12.51 -6.95 8.77
N ASN A 297 -13.61 -7.51 9.24
CA ASN A 297 -14.95 -6.92 9.07
C ASN A 297 -15.23 -5.76 10.04
N PHE A 298 -14.25 -5.37 10.87
CA PHE A 298 -14.40 -4.32 11.87
C PHE A 298 -15.00 -3.02 11.31
N TYR A 299 -14.44 -2.50 10.22
CA TYR A 299 -14.92 -1.24 9.62
C TYR A 299 -16.28 -1.38 8.95
N LEU A 300 -16.60 -2.55 8.41
CA LEU A 300 -17.94 -2.85 7.90
C LEU A 300 -18.97 -2.80 9.04
N TYR A 301 -18.68 -3.47 10.17
CA TYR A 301 -19.58 -3.46 11.33
C TYR A 301 -19.75 -2.06 11.91
N PHE A 302 -18.66 -1.29 12.00
CA PHE A 302 -18.72 0.08 12.46
C PHE A 302 -19.57 0.97 11.54
N TYR A 303 -19.44 0.79 10.22
CA TYR A 303 -20.23 1.50 9.22
C TYR A 303 -21.72 1.15 9.32
N VAL A 304 -22.07 -0.14 9.44
CA VAL A 304 -23.46 -0.58 9.65
C VAL A 304 -24.03 0.00 10.94
N LEU A 305 -23.28 -0.05 12.04
CA LEU A 305 -23.68 0.50 13.33
C LEU A 305 -23.94 2.01 13.24
N TYR A 306 -23.04 2.75 12.58
CA TYR A 306 -23.20 4.19 12.35
C TYR A 306 -24.53 4.51 11.65
N TRP A 307 -24.91 3.75 10.61
CA TRP A 307 -26.18 3.94 9.92
C TRP A 307 -27.38 3.59 10.78
N VAL A 308 -27.35 2.48 11.52
CA VAL A 308 -28.43 2.10 12.44
C VAL A 308 -28.66 3.20 13.48
N VAL A 309 -27.58 3.68 14.12
CA VAL A 309 -27.66 4.76 15.12
C VAL A 309 -28.17 6.05 14.49
N SER A 310 -27.68 6.42 13.31
CA SER A 310 -28.11 7.62 12.60
C SER A 310 -29.61 7.57 12.26
N LEU A 311 -30.12 6.42 11.80
CA LEU A 311 -31.54 6.22 11.53
C LEU A 311 -32.40 6.30 12.80
N ILE A 312 -31.92 5.74 13.92
CA ILE A 312 -32.59 5.85 15.22
C ILE A 312 -32.65 7.33 15.66
N ILE A 313 -31.55 8.08 15.55
CA ILE A 313 -31.51 9.51 15.88
C ILE A 313 -32.48 10.30 14.99
N LEU A 314 -32.46 10.08 13.68
CA LEU A 314 -33.38 10.73 12.74
C LEU A 314 -34.84 10.39 13.05
N TYR A 315 -35.13 9.14 13.43
CA TYR A 315 -36.45 8.72 13.86
C TYR A 315 -36.89 9.44 15.15
N ILE A 316 -36.00 9.56 16.15
CA ILE A 316 -36.28 10.30 17.39
C ILE A 316 -36.51 11.78 17.09
N ILE A 317 -35.65 12.42 16.29
CA ILE A 317 -35.79 13.82 15.87
C ILE A 317 -37.14 14.02 15.18
N LYS A 318 -37.48 13.16 14.22
CA LYS A 318 -38.79 13.17 13.56
C LYS A 318 -39.91 13.04 14.59
N LYS A 319 -39.87 12.05 15.48
CA LYS A 319 -40.94 11.83 16.47
C LYS A 319 -41.11 13.03 17.43
N THR A 320 -40.01 13.62 17.88
CA THR A 320 -40.01 14.74 18.83
C THR A 320 -40.46 16.05 18.16
N LEU A 321 -39.92 16.38 16.98
CA LEU A 321 -40.29 17.58 16.24
C LEU A 321 -41.74 17.51 15.72
N PHE A 322 -42.19 16.36 15.20
CA PHE A 322 -43.55 16.22 14.69
C PHE A 322 -44.61 16.05 15.79
N LYS A 323 -44.28 15.50 16.98
CA LYS A 323 -45.18 15.60 18.15
C LYS A 323 -45.36 17.05 18.58
N GLY A 324 -44.30 17.85 18.61
CA GLY A 324 -44.37 19.28 18.92
C GLY A 324 -45.20 20.07 17.90
N TYR A 325 -45.08 19.74 16.62
CA TYR A 325 -45.83 20.38 15.54
C TYR A 325 -47.33 20.04 15.58
N ASN A 326 -47.70 18.78 15.80
CA ASN A 326 -49.11 18.39 15.93
C ASN A 326 -49.77 18.99 17.16
N VAL A 327 -49.08 19.10 18.30
CA VAL A 327 -49.63 19.76 19.51
C VAL A 327 -49.80 21.27 19.31
N ARG A 328 -48.85 21.95 18.66
CA ARG A 328 -48.97 23.39 18.35
C ARG A 328 -50.05 23.67 17.31
N LYS A 329 -50.19 22.85 16.27
CA LYS A 329 -51.24 22.97 15.26
C LYS A 329 -52.63 22.69 15.85
N LEU A 330 -52.77 21.68 16.73
CA LEU A 330 -54.02 21.44 17.47
C LEU A 330 -54.39 22.60 18.41
N LYS A 331 -53.41 23.18 19.13
CA LYS A 331 -53.65 24.34 20.01
C LYS A 331 -54.02 25.60 19.21
N PHE A 332 -53.37 25.84 18.08
CA PHE A 332 -53.68 26.95 17.18
C PHE A 332 -55.08 26.81 16.58
N LEU A 333 -55.44 25.62 16.09
CA LEU A 333 -56.79 25.34 15.56
C LEU A 333 -57.88 25.41 16.64
N LYS A 334 -57.61 24.97 17.89
CA LYS A 334 -58.54 25.19 19.02
C LYS A 334 -58.73 26.67 19.35
N LYS A 335 -57.66 27.48 19.31
CA LYS A 335 -57.76 28.95 19.50
C LYS A 335 -58.58 29.63 18.40
N ILE A 336 -58.41 29.20 17.14
CA ILE A 336 -59.21 29.69 16.02
C ILE A 336 -60.68 29.28 16.19
N LYS A 337 -60.96 28.04 16.61
CA LYS A 337 -62.35 27.58 16.82
C LYS A 337 -63.06 28.34 17.94
N ILE A 338 -62.37 28.66 19.05
CA ILE A 338 -62.90 29.54 20.12
C ILE A 338 -63.21 30.95 19.59
N PHE A 339 -62.49 31.45 18.59
CA PHE A 339 -62.76 32.74 17.95
C PHE A 339 -63.98 32.73 17.01
N PHE A 340 -64.37 31.55 16.51
CA PHE A 340 -65.50 31.40 15.58
C PHE A 340 -66.81 30.92 16.25
N ASP A 341 -66.77 30.45 17.51
CA ASP A 341 -67.96 30.06 18.29
C ASP A 341 -68.59 31.23 19.10
N LEU A 342 -68.22 32.48 18.79
CA LEU A 342 -68.81 33.70 19.36
C LEU A 342 -69.63 34.46 18.30
N LYS A 343 -70.80 33.93 17.98
CA LYS A 343 -72.03 34.61 17.47
C LYS A 343 -72.91 33.57 16.79
N ILE A 344 -73.98 33.14 17.46
CA ILE A 344 -75.36 33.58 17.17
C ILE A 344 -76.06 33.69 18.52
#